data_AF-A0A8S0QG59-F1
#
_entry.id   AF-A0A8S0QG59-F1
#
_cell.length_a   1.000
_cell.length_b   1.000
_cell.length_c   1.000
_cell.angle_alpha   90.00
_cell.angle_beta   90.00
_cell.angle_gamma   90.00
#
_symmetry.space_group_name_H-M   'P 1'
#
loop_
_entity.id
_entity.type
_entity.pdbx_description
1 polymer ?
#
loop_
_entity_poly.entity_id
_entity_poly.type
_entity_poly.pdbx_seq_one_letter_code
_entity_poly.pdbx_strand_id
1 'polypeptide(L)'
;MTTRLHRFDECEKFRKYKCGSMLGPDSPPFDPEKPKILISKAIEIEFAEKALNKAAQSGITDLSQYDDQIEKLKMELDEMFAREGKNSSKGCANSSCKSENFGLKAFTRDLRTNFKGLDDIYVCHALCGAWGGVRPATTHLDSKIVSCKLFPGLCGTMDDLTVVKIVEGSIGLVHLNQAKDLYESIYSYLSTIGITGVKVDEIHTLEYVSEDYGGRVELAKAYYKGLSKSLAKNFNGIGLISSMQQCNDFFLLGTQQISMGRFDPNGDPMGDIGYKGGVVGAFNCQGAGWDPKEQRIKGYSYYYRPISSSVRVSDIEWDQKEEATEMGEAEEYAIYCSEADELIVTTCDSEAIPITIQPSTFEIFSFIPIKKLGRSLKFAPIGLINMFNSEGTIQGLVYNETGVEIELKGGGNFLAYSSVSTKKCYLSGSEVGFNWSEDGKLGLYLPWIEEASGISIVTFVFSM
;
A
#
# COMPACT_ATOMS: atom_id res chain seq x y z
N MET A 1 -3.78 -17.90 -2.27
CA MET A 1 -3.62 -16.43 -2.20
C MET A 1 -4.94 -15.67 -2.42
N THR A 2 -6.05 -16.32 -2.82
CA THR A 2 -7.35 -15.65 -3.05
C THR A 2 -8.29 -15.68 -1.84
N THR A 3 -7.80 -16.13 -0.68
CA THR A 3 -8.61 -16.31 0.53
C THR A 3 -9.01 -14.97 1.13
N ARG A 4 -10.28 -14.87 1.54
CA ARG A 4 -10.86 -13.65 2.12
C ARG A 4 -11.29 -13.87 3.55
N LEU A 5 -11.06 -12.87 4.42
CA LEU A 5 -11.60 -12.90 5.78
C LEU A 5 -13.12 -12.81 5.74
N HIS A 6 -13.80 -13.75 6.38
CA HIS A 6 -15.25 -13.74 6.56
C HIS A 6 -15.68 -13.54 8.01
N ARG A 7 -14.72 -13.39 8.92
CA ARG A 7 -14.88 -13.12 10.35
C ARG A 7 -13.56 -12.57 10.91
N PHE A 8 -13.62 -11.93 12.08
CA PHE A 8 -12.45 -11.34 12.76
C PHE A 8 -12.05 -12.06 14.04
N ASP A 9 -12.79 -13.09 14.44
CA ASP A 9 -12.43 -13.98 15.51
C ASP A 9 -11.78 -15.27 14.98
N GLU A 10 -11.35 -16.12 15.89
CA GLU A 10 -10.63 -17.35 15.56
C GLU A 10 -11.42 -18.36 14.71
N CYS A 11 -10.67 -19.14 13.92
CA CYS A 11 -11.23 -20.23 13.13
C CYS A 11 -11.61 -21.43 14.02
N GLU A 12 -12.35 -22.39 13.47
CA GLU A 12 -12.83 -23.55 14.24
C GLU A 12 -11.71 -24.38 14.87
N LYS A 13 -10.54 -24.45 14.23
CA LYS A 13 -9.39 -25.19 14.75
C LYS A 13 -8.98 -24.65 16.12
N PHE A 14 -8.88 -23.33 16.26
CA PHE A 14 -8.50 -22.71 17.52
C PHE A 14 -9.66 -22.68 18.53
N ARG A 15 -10.91 -22.49 18.10
CA ARG A 15 -12.08 -22.59 19.02
C ARG A 15 -12.15 -23.93 19.74
N LYS A 16 -11.70 -25.01 19.09
CA LYS A 16 -11.67 -26.38 19.63
C LYS A 16 -10.42 -26.67 20.48
N TYR A 17 -9.42 -25.79 20.46
CA TYR A 17 -8.21 -25.94 21.27
C TYR A 17 -8.56 -25.94 22.76
N LYS A 18 -7.97 -26.85 23.53
CA LYS A 18 -8.16 -26.95 24.98
C LYS A 18 -6.86 -26.58 25.68
N CYS A 19 -6.95 -25.84 26.78
CA CYS A 19 -5.77 -25.56 27.61
C CYS A 19 -5.10 -26.86 28.07
N GLY A 20 -3.77 -26.86 28.08
CA GLY A 20 -2.92 -27.99 28.39
C GLY A 20 -2.68 -28.92 27.20
N SER A 21 -3.37 -28.76 26.06
CA SER A 21 -3.18 -29.64 24.90
C SER A 21 -1.77 -29.60 24.33
N MET A 22 -1.06 -28.47 24.44
CA MET A 22 0.34 -28.38 24.01
C MET A 22 1.33 -28.88 25.07
N LEU A 23 0.94 -28.81 26.36
CA LEU A 23 1.80 -29.17 27.49
C LEU A 23 1.68 -30.65 27.87
N GLY A 24 0.63 -31.32 27.39
CA GLY A 24 0.33 -32.71 27.70
C GLY A 24 1.27 -33.69 26.98
N PRO A 25 1.45 -34.91 27.54
CA PRO A 25 2.29 -35.94 26.93
C PRO A 25 1.80 -36.40 25.55
N ASP A 26 0.52 -36.14 25.23
CA ASP A 26 -0.13 -36.48 23.96
C ASP A 26 -0.08 -35.33 22.92
N SER A 27 0.79 -34.32 23.11
CA SER A 27 0.94 -33.24 22.15
C SER A 27 1.38 -33.81 20.79
N PRO A 28 0.70 -33.50 19.67
CA PRO A 28 1.07 -34.05 18.38
C PRO A 28 2.48 -33.58 17.98
N PRO A 29 3.37 -34.50 17.53
CA PRO A 29 4.71 -34.11 17.12
C PRO A 29 4.66 -33.19 15.90
N PHE A 30 5.55 -32.20 15.86
CA PHE A 30 5.74 -31.37 14.67
C PHE A 30 6.55 -32.14 13.62
N ASP A 31 5.96 -32.37 12.46
CA ASP A 31 6.64 -32.93 11.30
C ASP A 31 7.07 -31.79 10.35
N PRO A 32 8.38 -31.51 10.20
CA PRO A 32 8.86 -30.42 9.36
C PRO A 32 8.70 -30.70 7.85
N GLU A 33 8.55 -31.96 7.44
CA GLU A 33 8.34 -32.32 6.03
C GLU A 33 6.87 -32.19 5.63
N LYS A 34 5.95 -32.36 6.58
CA LYS A 34 4.51 -32.31 6.31
C LYS A 34 4.05 -31.03 5.61
N PRO A 35 4.43 -29.80 6.03
CA PRO A 35 4.08 -28.58 5.28
C PRO A 35 4.57 -28.61 3.83
N LYS A 36 5.76 -29.16 3.57
CA LYS A 36 6.31 -29.27 2.21
C LYS A 36 5.48 -30.21 1.35
N ILE A 37 5.06 -31.35 1.91
CA ILE A 37 4.23 -32.33 1.19
C ILE A 37 2.84 -31.74 0.90
N LEU A 38 2.23 -31.03 1.87
CA LEU A 38 0.94 -30.35 1.67
C LEU A 38 1.05 -29.26 0.59
N ILE A 39 2.12 -28.46 0.62
CA ILE A 39 2.39 -27.43 -0.40
C ILE A 39 2.60 -28.08 -1.78
N SER A 40 3.39 -29.16 -1.87
CA SER A 40 3.59 -29.90 -3.11
C SER A 40 2.27 -30.40 -3.69
N LYS A 41 1.39 -30.96 -2.86
CA LYS A 41 0.08 -31.43 -3.29
C LYS A 41 -0.83 -30.28 -3.72
N ALA A 42 -0.79 -29.14 -3.03
CA ALA A 42 -1.53 -27.94 -3.44
C ALA A 42 -1.01 -27.38 -4.79
N ILE A 43 0.30 -27.46 -5.03
CA ILE A 43 0.91 -27.08 -6.31
C ILE A 43 0.46 -28.01 -7.44
N GLU A 44 0.32 -29.32 -7.19
CA GLU A 44 -0.24 -30.27 -8.18
C GLU A 44 -1.67 -29.89 -8.59
N ILE A 45 -2.51 -29.51 -7.62
CA ILE A 45 -3.88 -29.02 -7.89
C ILE A 45 -3.82 -27.77 -8.77
N GLU A 46 -2.94 -26.81 -8.44
CA GLU A 46 -2.81 -25.58 -9.22
C GLU A 46 -2.35 -25.85 -10.66
N PHE A 47 -1.41 -26.78 -10.87
CA PHE A 47 -0.99 -27.18 -12.21
C PHE A 47 -2.13 -27.83 -13.00
N ALA A 48 -2.95 -28.66 -12.36
CA ALA A 48 -4.13 -29.26 -12.98
C ALA A 48 -5.18 -28.20 -13.37
N GLU A 49 -5.45 -27.24 -12.49
CA GLU A 49 -6.36 -26.11 -12.75
C GLU A 49 -5.84 -25.22 -13.91
N LYS A 50 -4.53 -24.98 -14.00
CA LYS A 50 -3.92 -24.26 -15.13
C LYS A 50 -4.05 -25.03 -16.44
N ALA A 51 -3.88 -26.35 -16.42
CA ALA A 51 -4.03 -27.20 -17.59
C ALA A 51 -5.48 -27.21 -18.10
N LEU A 52 -6.46 -27.29 -17.19
CA LEU A 52 -7.89 -27.13 -17.48
C LEU A 52 -8.17 -25.79 -18.18
N ASN A 53 -7.70 -24.68 -17.61
CA ASN A 53 -7.91 -23.34 -18.18
C ASN A 53 -7.31 -23.21 -19.58
N LYS A 54 -6.10 -23.75 -19.80
CA LYS A 54 -5.46 -23.75 -21.12
C LYS A 54 -6.21 -24.60 -22.14
N ALA A 55 -6.74 -25.74 -21.72
CA ALA A 55 -7.57 -26.61 -22.57
C ALA A 55 -8.87 -25.91 -22.99
N ALA A 56 -9.55 -25.26 -22.03
CA ALA A 56 -10.75 -24.47 -22.28
C ALA A 56 -10.50 -23.31 -23.26
N GLN A 57 -9.41 -22.56 -23.06
CA GLN A 57 -9.00 -21.48 -23.96
C GLN A 57 -8.63 -21.97 -25.37
N SER A 58 -8.17 -23.22 -25.48
CA SER A 58 -7.84 -23.85 -26.78
C SER A 58 -9.07 -24.45 -27.47
N GLY A 59 -10.28 -24.24 -26.94
CA GLY A 59 -11.54 -24.69 -27.52
C GLY A 59 -11.86 -26.18 -27.31
N ILE A 60 -11.19 -26.85 -26.37
CA ILE A 60 -11.53 -28.23 -25.99
C ILE A 60 -12.86 -28.21 -25.23
N THR A 61 -13.83 -29.00 -25.71
CA THR A 61 -15.20 -29.04 -25.16
C THR A 61 -15.41 -30.11 -24.08
N ASP A 62 -14.63 -31.19 -24.10
CA ASP A 62 -14.65 -32.22 -23.06
C ASP A 62 -13.51 -31.97 -22.07
N LEU A 63 -13.87 -31.48 -20.88
CA LEU A 63 -12.95 -31.16 -19.80
C LEU A 63 -13.09 -32.11 -18.61
N SER A 64 -13.95 -33.14 -18.72
CA SER A 64 -14.31 -34.05 -17.63
C SER A 64 -13.09 -34.72 -16.98
N GLN A 65 -12.11 -35.13 -17.80
CA GLN A 65 -10.88 -35.75 -17.31
C GLN A 65 -10.05 -34.83 -16.41
N TYR A 66 -10.05 -33.51 -16.71
CA TYR A 66 -9.35 -32.52 -15.89
C TYR A 66 -10.09 -32.28 -14.57
N ASP A 67 -11.42 -32.17 -14.63
CA ASP A 67 -12.26 -32.00 -13.44
C ASP A 67 -12.12 -33.20 -12.49
N ASP A 68 -12.19 -34.42 -13.00
CA ASP A 68 -11.99 -35.66 -12.23
C ASP A 68 -10.59 -35.71 -11.57
N GLN A 69 -9.55 -35.28 -12.30
CA GLN A 69 -8.20 -35.20 -11.77
C GLN A 69 -8.09 -34.18 -10.63
N ILE A 70 -8.69 -32.99 -10.79
CA ILE A 70 -8.69 -31.93 -9.79
C ILE A 70 -9.46 -32.37 -8.54
N GLU A 71 -10.65 -32.97 -8.68
CA GLU A 71 -11.42 -33.49 -7.56
C GLU A 71 -10.65 -34.56 -6.79
N LYS A 72 -10.02 -35.50 -7.50
CA LYS A 72 -9.19 -36.53 -6.88
C LYS A 72 -8.04 -35.92 -6.06
N LEU A 73 -7.31 -34.95 -6.62
CA LEU A 73 -6.21 -34.29 -5.91
C LEU A 73 -6.71 -33.50 -4.69
N LYS A 74 -7.89 -32.86 -4.77
CA LYS A 74 -8.54 -32.18 -3.65
C LYS A 74 -8.92 -33.17 -2.54
N MET A 75 -9.49 -34.32 -2.89
CA MET A 75 -9.79 -35.39 -1.94
C MET A 75 -8.53 -35.93 -1.26
N GLU A 76 -7.45 -36.18 -2.01
CA GLU A 76 -6.16 -36.62 -1.46
C GLU A 76 -5.62 -35.60 -0.45
N LEU A 77 -5.69 -34.30 -0.78
CA LEU A 77 -5.27 -33.22 0.11
C LEU A 77 -6.14 -33.15 1.37
N ASP A 78 -7.46 -33.26 1.23
CA ASP A 78 -8.40 -33.26 2.35
C ASP A 78 -8.17 -34.46 3.28
N GLU A 79 -7.86 -35.64 2.74
CA GLU A 79 -7.48 -36.80 3.54
C GLU A 79 -6.18 -36.57 4.32
N MET A 80 -5.20 -35.89 3.73
CA MET A 80 -3.96 -35.50 4.42
C MET A 80 -4.23 -34.57 5.61
N PHE A 81 -5.24 -33.69 5.52
CA PHE A 81 -5.70 -32.86 6.63
C PHE A 81 -6.56 -33.66 7.65
N ALA A 82 -7.47 -34.52 7.19
CA ALA A 82 -8.42 -35.24 8.04
C ALA A 82 -7.75 -36.27 8.97
N ARG A 83 -6.58 -36.80 8.60
CA ARG A 83 -5.76 -37.64 9.50
C ARG A 83 -5.35 -36.93 10.80
N GLU A 84 -5.48 -35.61 10.90
CA GLU A 84 -5.27 -34.85 12.14
C GLU A 84 -6.43 -34.94 13.15
N GLY A 85 -7.68 -35.08 12.69
CA GLY A 85 -8.88 -34.92 13.53
C GLY A 85 -9.26 -36.14 14.36
N LYS A 86 -8.74 -37.33 14.05
CA LYS A 86 -9.13 -38.60 14.71
C LYS A 86 -8.31 -38.94 15.96
N ASN A 87 -7.21 -38.25 16.22
CA ASN A 87 -6.29 -38.59 17.33
C ASN A 87 -6.44 -37.72 18.58
N SER A 88 -7.39 -36.79 18.66
CA SER A 88 -7.59 -35.97 19.86
C SER A 88 -9.06 -35.84 20.26
N SER A 89 -9.57 -36.82 21.04
CA SER A 89 -10.55 -36.57 22.12
C SER A 89 -11.10 -37.85 22.74
N LYS A 90 -10.40 -38.41 23.73
CA LYS A 90 -11.04 -39.07 24.88
C LYS A 90 -10.35 -38.59 26.16
N GLY A 91 -10.81 -37.46 26.69
CA GLY A 91 -10.29 -36.87 27.93
C GLY A 91 -11.42 -36.18 28.70
N CYS A 92 -11.56 -36.59 29.95
CA CYS A 92 -12.71 -36.44 30.85
C CYS A 92 -13.33 -35.04 30.95
N ALA A 93 -14.66 -34.96 30.82
CA ALA A 93 -15.43 -33.77 31.11
C ALA A 93 -15.61 -33.65 32.63
N ASN A 94 -14.85 -32.75 33.28
CA ASN A 94 -15.19 -32.28 34.61
C ASN A 94 -15.78 -30.88 34.53
N SER A 95 -17.00 -30.79 35.05
CA SER A 95 -17.92 -29.67 34.99
C SER A 95 -17.51 -28.53 35.92
N SER A 96 -16.73 -27.57 35.39
CA SER A 96 -16.74 -26.15 35.80
C SER A 96 -15.84 -25.31 34.87
N CYS A 97 -16.06 -25.35 33.55
CA CYS A 97 -15.15 -24.69 32.61
C CYS A 97 -15.52 -23.23 32.41
N LYS A 98 -14.74 -22.34 33.03
CA LYS A 98 -14.68 -20.92 32.67
C LYS A 98 -14.28 -20.80 31.19
N SER A 99 -14.76 -19.78 30.48
CA SER A 99 -14.47 -19.50 29.06
C SER A 99 -12.97 -19.41 28.73
N GLU A 100 -12.10 -19.26 29.74
CA GLU A 100 -10.65 -19.16 29.61
C GLU A 100 -9.90 -20.48 29.35
N ASN A 101 -10.61 -21.61 29.24
CA ASN A 101 -9.99 -22.94 29.07
C ASN A 101 -9.95 -23.43 27.61
N PHE A 102 -10.46 -22.66 26.67
CA PHE A 102 -10.51 -23.00 25.25
C PHE A 102 -10.07 -21.83 24.37
N GLY A 103 -9.92 -22.08 23.06
CA GLY A 103 -9.63 -21.02 22.11
C GLY A 103 -8.16 -20.65 22.02
N LEU A 104 -7.87 -19.65 21.20
CA LEU A 104 -6.54 -19.11 20.93
C LEU A 104 -5.95 -18.46 22.19
N LYS A 105 -6.80 -17.92 23.10
CA LYS A 105 -6.36 -17.44 24.43
C LYS A 105 -5.74 -18.56 25.28
N ALA A 106 -6.33 -19.76 25.26
CA ALA A 106 -5.75 -20.90 25.94
C ALA A 106 -4.43 -21.34 25.27
N PHE A 107 -4.36 -21.29 23.94
CA PHE A 107 -3.14 -21.62 23.20
C PHE A 107 -1.98 -20.65 23.49
N THR A 108 -2.22 -19.34 23.49
CA THR A 108 -1.16 -18.35 23.79
C THR A 108 -0.68 -18.44 25.23
N ARG A 109 -1.52 -18.88 26.18
CA ARG A 109 -1.12 -19.19 27.56
C ARG A 109 -0.22 -20.42 27.62
N ASP A 110 -0.59 -21.49 26.91
CA ASP A 110 0.21 -22.71 26.84
C ASP A 110 1.57 -22.43 26.18
N LEU A 111 1.62 -21.61 25.12
CA LEU A 111 2.87 -21.18 24.49
C LEU A 111 3.83 -20.52 25.49
N ARG A 112 3.36 -19.54 26.27
CA ARG A 112 4.17 -18.88 27.30
C ARG A 112 4.56 -19.81 28.44
N THR A 113 3.72 -20.80 28.73
CA THR A 113 4.03 -21.79 29.75
C THR A 113 5.16 -22.70 29.29
N ASN A 114 5.11 -23.15 28.04
CA ASN A 114 6.08 -24.04 27.41
C ASN A 114 7.43 -23.35 27.13
N PHE A 115 7.39 -22.15 26.57
CA PHE A 115 8.57 -21.38 26.20
C PHE A 115 8.85 -20.29 27.25
N LYS A 116 9.67 -20.65 28.24
CA LYS A 116 10.13 -19.69 29.26
C LYS A 116 10.93 -18.58 28.59
N GLY A 117 10.52 -17.33 28.79
CA GLY A 117 11.10 -16.16 28.12
C GLY A 117 10.41 -15.76 26.81
N LEU A 118 9.28 -16.38 26.45
CA LEU A 118 8.45 -15.90 25.34
C LEU A 118 7.68 -14.64 25.76
N ASP A 119 8.24 -13.49 25.41
CA ASP A 119 7.61 -12.18 25.66
C ASP A 119 6.50 -11.90 24.66
N ASP A 120 6.80 -12.09 23.37
CA ASP A 120 5.98 -11.62 22.27
C ASP A 120 5.41 -12.75 21.40
N ILE A 121 4.17 -12.56 20.95
CA ILE A 121 3.50 -13.44 19.98
C ILE A 121 2.88 -12.54 18.91
N TYR A 122 3.31 -12.75 17.66
CA TYR A 122 2.85 -11.99 16.50
C TYR A 122 1.92 -12.82 15.61
N VAL A 123 0.91 -12.17 15.04
CA VAL A 123 0.02 -12.78 14.02
C VAL A 123 0.16 -12.05 12.69
N CYS A 124 0.23 -12.81 11.60
CA CYS A 124 0.33 -12.27 10.25
C CYS A 124 -1.05 -12.06 9.61
N HIS A 125 -1.25 -10.93 8.94
CA HIS A 125 -2.36 -10.69 8.03
C HIS A 125 -1.91 -9.76 6.87
N ALA A 126 -2.68 -9.68 5.79
CA ALA A 126 -2.41 -8.74 4.69
C ALA A 126 -3.00 -7.35 4.99
N LEU A 127 -2.51 -6.29 4.35
CA LEU A 127 -2.95 -4.91 4.63
C LEU A 127 -4.47 -4.75 4.50
N CYS A 128 -5.09 -5.39 3.51
CA CYS A 128 -6.53 -5.37 3.26
C CYS A 128 -7.32 -6.47 3.98
N GLY A 129 -6.71 -7.23 4.89
CA GLY A 129 -7.33 -8.33 5.63
C GLY A 129 -6.58 -9.65 5.45
N ALA A 130 -7.18 -10.63 4.76
CA ALA A 130 -6.43 -11.76 4.21
C ALA A 130 -5.90 -11.38 2.82
N TRP A 131 -5.17 -12.27 2.16
CA TRP A 131 -4.56 -11.97 0.85
C TRP A 131 -5.58 -11.55 -0.22
N GLY A 132 -6.81 -12.09 -0.18
CA GLY A 132 -7.91 -11.66 -1.04
C GLY A 132 -8.76 -10.52 -0.46
N GLY A 133 -8.36 -9.92 0.66
CA GLY A 133 -9.11 -8.91 1.41
C GLY A 133 -10.19 -9.48 2.34
N VAL A 134 -11.30 -8.75 2.48
CA VAL A 134 -12.48 -9.11 3.30
C VAL A 134 -13.64 -9.54 2.39
N ARG A 135 -14.26 -10.68 2.71
CA ARG A 135 -15.37 -11.26 1.95
C ARG A 135 -16.63 -10.37 2.10
N PRO A 136 -17.19 -9.86 0.99
CA PRO A 136 -18.42 -9.05 1.03
C PRO A 136 -19.57 -9.77 1.73
N ALA A 137 -20.42 -8.99 2.40
CA ALA A 137 -21.65 -9.43 3.07
C ALA A 137 -21.48 -10.46 4.20
N THR A 138 -20.26 -10.73 4.66
CA THR A 138 -20.01 -11.68 5.78
C THR A 138 -19.58 -11.03 7.08
N THR A 139 -19.27 -9.74 7.05
CA THR A 139 -18.89 -8.95 8.22
C THR A 139 -19.71 -7.66 8.25
N HIS A 140 -19.51 -6.84 9.29
CA HIS A 140 -20.15 -5.53 9.40
C HIS A 140 -19.49 -4.44 8.54
N LEU A 141 -18.37 -4.76 7.87
CA LEU A 141 -17.67 -3.83 6.99
C LEU A 141 -18.29 -3.84 5.59
N ASP A 142 -18.42 -2.67 5.00
CA ASP A 142 -18.70 -2.46 3.58
C ASP A 142 -17.45 -2.82 2.78
N SER A 143 -17.39 -4.07 2.31
CA SER A 143 -16.35 -4.52 1.39
C SER A 143 -16.93 -4.91 0.03
N LYS A 144 -16.18 -4.59 -1.01
CA LYS A 144 -16.52 -4.89 -2.41
C LYS A 144 -15.36 -5.59 -3.10
N ILE A 145 -15.66 -6.46 -4.04
CA ILE A 145 -14.61 -7.04 -4.89
C ILE A 145 -14.20 -5.98 -5.91
N VAL A 146 -12.96 -5.51 -5.80
CA VAL A 146 -12.35 -4.56 -6.73
C VAL A 146 -11.38 -5.33 -7.60
N SER A 147 -11.56 -5.21 -8.91
CA SER A 147 -10.66 -5.83 -9.88
C SER A 147 -9.29 -5.17 -9.78
N CYS A 148 -8.25 -6.00 -9.64
CA CYS A 148 -6.89 -5.53 -9.59
C CYS A 148 -6.40 -5.22 -11.01
N LYS A 149 -6.00 -3.98 -11.25
CA LYS A 149 -5.41 -3.56 -12.52
C LYS A 149 -3.91 -3.38 -12.33
N LEU A 150 -3.12 -4.08 -13.14
CA LEU A 150 -1.68 -3.86 -13.23
C LEU A 150 -1.41 -2.60 -14.06
N PHE A 151 -0.60 -1.69 -13.53
CA PHE A 151 -0.11 -0.56 -14.30
C PHE A 151 0.90 -1.03 -15.36
N PRO A 152 0.90 -0.45 -16.57
CA PRO A 152 1.82 -0.84 -17.65
C PRO A 152 3.30 -0.85 -17.23
N GLY A 153 3.72 0.12 -16.41
CA GLY A 153 5.09 0.19 -15.89
C GLY A 153 5.47 -1.01 -15.03
N LEU A 154 4.52 -1.66 -14.34
CA LEU A 154 4.78 -2.84 -13.52
C LEU A 154 4.75 -4.13 -14.36
N CYS A 155 3.95 -4.16 -15.45
CA CYS A 155 3.90 -5.30 -16.37
C CYS A 155 5.26 -5.65 -17.00
N GLY A 156 6.17 -4.68 -17.12
CA GLY A 156 7.49 -4.87 -17.71
C GLY A 156 8.60 -5.32 -16.75
N THR A 157 8.27 -5.52 -15.47
CA THR A 157 9.27 -5.83 -14.42
C THR A 157 9.57 -7.33 -14.32
N MET A 158 9.11 -7.99 -13.26
CA MET A 158 9.31 -9.42 -13.02
C MET A 158 7.97 -10.15 -12.95
N ASP A 159 7.90 -11.32 -13.58
CA ASP A 159 6.77 -12.24 -13.40
C ASP A 159 6.74 -12.76 -11.95
N ASP A 160 5.76 -12.29 -11.17
CA ASP A 160 5.55 -12.73 -9.79
C ASP A 160 4.21 -13.48 -9.65
N LEU A 161 4.28 -14.74 -9.20
CA LEU A 161 3.10 -15.58 -9.01
C LEU A 161 2.09 -14.97 -8.02
N THR A 162 2.57 -14.22 -7.02
CA THR A 162 1.74 -13.49 -6.06
C THR A 162 0.88 -12.45 -6.77
N VAL A 163 1.51 -11.65 -7.63
CA VAL A 163 0.82 -10.62 -8.42
C VAL A 163 -0.20 -11.28 -9.35
N VAL A 164 0.18 -12.35 -10.06
CA VAL A 164 -0.74 -13.11 -10.92
C VAL A 164 -1.97 -13.57 -10.13
N LYS A 165 -1.79 -14.09 -8.93
CA LYS A 165 -2.89 -14.59 -8.09
C LYS A 165 -3.74 -13.48 -7.46
N ILE A 166 -3.16 -12.33 -7.15
CA ILE A 166 -3.91 -11.16 -6.69
C ILE A 166 -4.77 -10.60 -7.84
N VAL A 167 -4.23 -10.55 -9.05
CA VAL A 167 -4.96 -10.11 -10.25
C VAL A 167 -6.10 -11.07 -10.59
N GLU A 168 -5.83 -12.37 -10.63
CA GLU A 168 -6.86 -13.41 -10.82
C GLU A 168 -7.91 -13.35 -9.71
N GLY A 169 -7.48 -13.18 -8.46
CA GLY A 169 -8.33 -13.21 -7.29
C GLY A 169 -9.22 -11.98 -7.15
N SER A 170 -8.74 -10.79 -7.51
CA SER A 170 -9.28 -9.49 -7.11
C SER A 170 -9.32 -9.30 -5.58
N ILE A 171 -9.47 -8.08 -5.09
CA ILE A 171 -9.40 -7.78 -3.65
C ILE A 171 -10.77 -7.39 -3.10
N GLY A 172 -11.16 -8.02 -1.99
CA GLY A 172 -12.28 -7.59 -1.17
C GLY A 172 -11.90 -6.35 -0.38
N LEU A 173 -11.91 -5.19 -1.04
CA LEU A 173 -11.48 -3.91 -0.48
C LEU A 173 -12.56 -3.38 0.46
N VAL A 174 -12.15 -2.98 1.67
CA VAL A 174 -13.04 -2.29 2.62
C VAL A 174 -13.07 -0.82 2.26
N HIS A 175 -14.26 -0.21 2.28
CA HIS A 175 -14.40 1.20 1.95
C HIS A 175 -13.51 2.07 2.86
N LEU A 176 -12.87 3.11 2.30
CA LEU A 176 -11.86 3.94 2.99
C LEU A 176 -12.34 4.52 4.34
N ASN A 177 -13.62 4.87 4.43
CA ASN A 177 -14.24 5.38 5.67
C ASN A 177 -14.26 4.36 6.82
N GLN A 178 -14.16 3.06 6.52
CA GLN A 178 -14.15 1.96 7.48
C GLN A 178 -12.77 1.28 7.61
N ALA A 179 -11.72 1.84 7.01
CA ALA A 179 -10.38 1.28 7.12
C ALA A 179 -9.91 1.17 8.59
N LYS A 180 -10.27 2.13 9.44
CA LYS A 180 -10.04 2.03 10.89
C LYS A 180 -10.78 0.85 11.52
N ASP A 181 -12.04 0.65 11.16
CA ASP A 181 -12.90 -0.40 11.73
C ASP A 181 -12.40 -1.79 11.36
N LEU A 182 -11.81 -1.94 10.17
CA LEU A 182 -11.09 -3.17 9.79
C LEU A 182 -10.00 -3.53 10.79
N TYR A 183 -9.05 -2.63 11.03
CA TYR A 183 -7.94 -2.90 11.94
C TYR A 183 -8.38 -2.99 13.40
N GLU A 184 -9.37 -2.20 13.80
CA GLU A 184 -9.93 -2.29 15.15
C GLU A 184 -10.59 -3.64 15.38
N SER A 185 -11.33 -4.17 14.39
CA SER A 185 -11.99 -5.48 14.48
C SER A 185 -10.98 -6.62 14.63
N ILE A 186 -9.85 -6.54 13.94
CA ILE A 186 -8.78 -7.55 14.03
C ILE A 186 -8.03 -7.38 15.37
N TYR A 187 -7.54 -6.17 15.68
CA TYR A 187 -6.56 -5.99 16.77
C TYR A 187 -7.18 -5.97 18.16
N SER A 188 -8.44 -5.51 18.29
CA SER A 188 -9.15 -5.61 19.56
C SER A 188 -9.36 -7.05 19.97
N TYR A 189 -9.68 -7.95 19.03
CA TYR A 189 -9.75 -9.38 19.31
C TYR A 189 -8.37 -9.95 19.66
N LEU A 190 -7.36 -9.73 18.82
CA LEU A 190 -6.01 -10.28 19.01
C LEU A 190 -5.38 -9.87 20.35
N SER A 191 -5.53 -8.62 20.77
CA SER A 191 -4.98 -8.16 22.06
C SER A 191 -5.63 -8.88 23.26
N THR A 192 -6.94 -9.16 23.21
CA THR A 192 -7.66 -9.84 24.32
C THR A 192 -7.23 -11.29 24.53
N ILE A 193 -6.65 -11.91 23.51
CA ILE A 193 -6.19 -13.30 23.54
C ILE A 193 -4.68 -13.43 23.73
N GLY A 194 -3.98 -12.33 24.05
CA GLY A 194 -2.56 -12.35 24.40
C GLY A 194 -1.61 -12.37 23.20
N ILE A 195 -2.04 -11.85 22.04
CA ILE A 195 -1.13 -11.46 20.95
C ILE A 195 -0.56 -10.07 21.28
N THR A 196 0.73 -9.86 21.00
CA THR A 196 1.43 -8.62 21.36
C THR A 196 1.76 -7.73 20.16
N GLY A 197 1.64 -8.27 18.95
CA GLY A 197 1.81 -7.50 17.73
C GLY A 197 1.33 -8.24 16.49
N VAL A 198 1.50 -7.60 15.35
CA VAL A 198 1.08 -8.10 14.04
C VAL A 198 2.19 -7.95 13.01
N LYS A 199 2.23 -8.89 12.08
CA LYS A 199 2.95 -8.75 10.82
C LYS A 199 1.94 -8.38 9.75
N VAL A 200 2.10 -7.22 9.10
CA VAL A 200 1.27 -6.80 7.97
C VAL A 200 2.03 -7.07 6.68
N ASP A 201 1.49 -7.97 5.88
CA ASP A 201 1.99 -8.33 4.55
C ASP A 201 1.19 -7.63 3.45
N GLU A 202 1.65 -7.77 2.21
CA GLU A 202 0.93 -7.32 1.01
C GLU A 202 0.55 -5.82 1.06
N ILE A 203 1.50 -4.97 1.49
CA ILE A 203 1.22 -3.53 1.62
C ILE A 203 1.00 -2.87 0.26
N HIS A 204 1.66 -3.39 -0.79
CA HIS A 204 1.54 -2.88 -2.16
C HIS A 204 0.14 -3.02 -2.79
N THR A 205 -0.78 -3.83 -2.22
CA THR A 205 -2.08 -4.15 -2.82
C THR A 205 -2.92 -2.92 -3.17
N LEU A 206 -2.78 -1.82 -2.41
CA LEU A 206 -3.53 -0.58 -2.66
C LEU A 206 -3.22 0.02 -4.05
N GLU A 207 -2.04 -0.25 -4.60
CA GLU A 207 -1.68 0.18 -5.94
C GLU A 207 -2.66 -0.35 -6.99
N TYR A 208 -3.13 -1.60 -6.85
CA TYR A 208 -3.98 -2.26 -7.85
C TYR A 208 -5.45 -1.85 -7.81
N VAL A 209 -5.90 -1.22 -6.72
CA VAL A 209 -7.35 -1.07 -6.42
C VAL A 209 -7.76 0.35 -6.03
N SER A 210 -6.87 1.32 -6.21
CA SER A 210 -7.06 2.68 -5.69
C SER A 210 -7.71 3.67 -6.64
N GLU A 211 -7.84 3.32 -7.92
CA GLU A 211 -8.27 4.22 -9.00
C GLU A 211 -9.59 4.95 -8.66
N ASP A 212 -10.60 4.20 -8.21
CA ASP A 212 -11.93 4.74 -7.88
C ASP A 212 -12.06 5.29 -6.45
N TYR A 213 -10.96 5.34 -5.69
CA TYR A 213 -10.95 5.68 -4.26
C TYR A 213 -10.11 6.92 -3.95
N GLY A 214 -10.09 7.89 -4.87
CA GLY A 214 -9.28 9.11 -4.77
C GLY A 214 -7.80 8.89 -5.12
N GLY A 215 -7.51 7.77 -5.78
CA GLY A 215 -6.15 7.32 -6.09
C GLY A 215 -5.42 6.73 -4.88
N ARG A 216 -4.20 6.27 -5.15
CA ARG A 216 -3.40 5.51 -4.19
C ARG A 216 -3.11 6.27 -2.90
N VAL A 217 -2.85 7.57 -3.00
CA VAL A 217 -2.45 8.39 -1.85
C VAL A 217 -3.58 8.52 -0.82
N GLU A 218 -4.79 8.87 -1.25
CA GLU A 218 -5.92 9.05 -0.33
C GLU A 218 -6.37 7.71 0.28
N LEU A 219 -6.39 6.64 -0.51
CA LEU A 219 -6.68 5.30 -0.01
C LEU A 219 -5.62 4.84 1.01
N ALA A 220 -4.33 5.04 0.71
CA ALA A 220 -3.24 4.70 1.61
C ALA A 220 -3.31 5.53 2.90
N LYS A 221 -3.54 6.85 2.84
CA LYS A 221 -3.71 7.69 4.02
C LYS A 221 -4.83 7.16 4.93
N ALA A 222 -5.96 6.75 4.38
CA ALA A 222 -7.06 6.19 5.16
C ALA A 222 -6.67 4.86 5.85
N TYR A 223 -6.04 3.96 5.11
CA TYR A 223 -5.59 2.66 5.61
C TYR A 223 -4.49 2.79 6.67
N TYR A 224 -3.41 3.52 6.40
CA TYR A 224 -2.33 3.76 7.35
C TYR A 224 -2.82 4.49 8.60
N LYS A 225 -3.71 5.49 8.47
CA LYS A 225 -4.32 6.16 9.63
C LYS A 225 -5.16 5.21 10.48
N GLY A 226 -5.92 4.32 9.85
CA GLY A 226 -6.69 3.27 10.54
C GLY A 226 -5.78 2.30 11.29
N LEU A 227 -4.78 1.78 10.58
CA LEU A 227 -3.75 0.86 11.08
C LEU A 227 -3.06 1.45 12.30
N SER A 228 -2.55 2.67 12.16
CA SER A 228 -1.82 3.42 13.18
C SER A 228 -2.63 3.61 14.46
N LYS A 229 -3.89 4.06 14.32
CA LYS A 229 -4.78 4.28 15.47
C LYS A 229 -5.08 2.98 16.20
N SER A 230 -5.33 1.89 15.47
CA SER A 230 -5.62 0.60 16.07
C SER A 230 -4.39 0.00 16.77
N LEU A 231 -3.19 0.15 16.18
CA LEU A 231 -1.93 -0.30 16.79
C LEU A 231 -1.61 0.45 18.09
N ALA A 232 -1.76 1.79 18.08
CA ALA A 232 -1.54 2.60 19.26
C ALA A 232 -2.45 2.18 20.41
N LYS A 233 -3.71 1.86 20.10
CA LYS A 233 -4.70 1.42 21.09
C LYS A 233 -4.45 0.01 21.61
N ASN A 234 -4.16 -0.95 20.73
CA ASN A 234 -4.19 -2.38 21.05
C ASN A 234 -2.81 -2.99 21.34
N PHE A 235 -1.73 -2.37 20.84
CA PHE A 235 -0.35 -2.88 20.95
C PHE A 235 0.68 -1.81 21.32
N ASN A 236 0.25 -0.72 21.99
CA ASN A 236 1.10 0.39 22.43
C ASN A 236 1.92 1.07 21.30
N GLY A 237 1.51 0.89 20.04
CA GLY A 237 2.11 1.55 18.87
C GLY A 237 3.39 0.92 18.30
N ILE A 238 3.99 -0.08 18.96
CA ILE A 238 5.28 -0.69 18.55
C ILE A 238 5.16 -2.15 18.06
N GLY A 239 3.96 -2.72 18.10
CA GLY A 239 3.71 -4.12 17.73
C GLY A 239 3.47 -4.34 16.23
N LEU A 240 4.22 -3.69 15.34
CA LEU A 240 4.03 -3.83 13.88
C LEU A 240 5.32 -4.20 13.15
N ILE A 241 5.26 -5.30 12.39
CA ILE A 241 6.26 -5.71 11.41
C ILE A 241 5.64 -5.57 10.02
N SER A 242 6.27 -4.81 9.12
CA SER A 242 5.82 -4.69 7.73
C SER A 242 6.53 -5.65 6.80
N SER A 243 5.83 -6.09 5.75
CA SER A 243 6.32 -7.01 4.72
C SER A 243 5.67 -6.69 3.38
N MET A 244 6.37 -6.99 2.27
CA MET A 244 5.95 -6.65 0.90
C MET A 244 5.62 -5.16 0.73
N GLN A 245 6.52 -4.32 1.25
CA GLN A 245 6.39 -2.86 1.35
C GLN A 245 7.19 -2.11 0.27
N GLN A 246 7.33 -2.70 -0.92
CA GLN A 246 8.12 -2.14 -2.05
C GLN A 246 7.38 -0.97 -2.70
N CYS A 247 6.98 0.01 -1.90
CA CYS A 247 5.99 1.01 -2.27
C CYS A 247 6.20 2.25 -1.39
N ASN A 248 6.12 3.47 -1.97
CA ASN A 248 6.48 4.71 -1.26
C ASN A 248 5.57 5.02 -0.06
N ASP A 249 4.35 4.49 -0.04
CA ASP A 249 3.37 4.69 1.04
C ASP A 249 3.95 4.32 2.41
N PHE A 250 4.81 3.29 2.45
CA PHE A 250 5.48 2.88 3.68
C PHE A 250 6.37 3.99 4.26
N PHE A 251 7.21 4.61 3.43
CA PHE A 251 8.13 5.67 3.84
C PHE A 251 7.39 6.97 4.18
N LEU A 252 6.27 7.23 3.51
CA LEU A 252 5.52 8.47 3.67
C LEU A 252 4.53 8.38 4.83
N LEU A 253 3.84 7.25 4.99
CA LEU A 253 2.69 7.11 5.88
C LEU A 253 2.91 6.13 7.04
N GLY A 254 3.92 5.26 6.96
CA GLY A 254 4.19 4.20 7.92
C GLY A 254 5.26 4.50 8.99
N THR A 255 5.98 5.61 8.86
CA THR A 255 7.16 5.96 9.69
C THR A 255 6.87 6.18 11.16
N GLN A 256 5.61 6.43 11.53
CA GLN A 256 5.23 6.64 12.92
C GLN A 256 5.01 5.33 13.71
N GLN A 257 4.70 4.20 13.05
CA GLN A 257 4.26 2.97 13.73
C GLN A 257 5.01 1.72 13.31
N ILE A 258 5.68 1.73 12.16
CA ILE A 258 6.39 0.54 11.71
C ILE A 258 7.71 0.42 12.45
N SER A 259 7.79 -0.62 13.26
CA SER A 259 8.94 -0.87 14.12
C SER A 259 10.03 -1.68 13.41
N MET A 260 9.64 -2.51 12.44
CA MET A 260 10.56 -3.29 11.61
C MET A 260 9.92 -3.58 10.26
N GLY A 261 10.71 -3.49 9.19
CA GLY A 261 10.26 -3.82 7.84
C GLY A 261 11.16 -4.83 7.15
N ARG A 262 10.58 -5.77 6.42
CA ARG A 262 11.35 -6.69 5.57
C ARG A 262 11.95 -5.89 4.41
N PHE A 263 13.27 -5.99 4.25
CA PHE A 263 14.00 -5.50 3.09
C PHE A 263 14.53 -6.70 2.30
N ASP A 264 14.20 -6.76 1.03
CA ASP A 264 14.74 -7.73 0.08
C ASP A 264 15.21 -6.92 -1.14
N PRO A 265 16.51 -6.90 -1.46
CA PRO A 265 17.11 -5.94 -2.41
C PRO A 265 16.70 -6.13 -3.89
N ASN A 266 15.78 -7.05 -4.20
CA ASN A 266 15.37 -7.35 -5.58
C ASN A 266 14.20 -6.48 -6.09
N GLY A 267 14.02 -5.28 -5.54
CA GLY A 267 13.08 -4.30 -6.10
C GLY A 267 13.75 -3.52 -7.21
N ASP A 268 13.24 -3.62 -8.44
CA ASP A 268 13.64 -2.74 -9.54
C ASP A 268 13.18 -1.30 -9.21
N PRO A 269 14.10 -0.33 -9.07
CA PRO A 269 13.74 1.05 -8.71
C PRO A 269 13.08 1.82 -9.86
N MET A 270 13.00 1.26 -11.07
CA MET A 270 12.67 2.02 -12.27
C MET A 270 11.20 1.86 -12.68
N GLY A 271 10.31 2.57 -11.98
CA GLY A 271 8.99 2.86 -12.51
C GLY A 271 9.11 3.89 -13.64
N ASP A 272 8.91 3.46 -14.89
CA ASP A 272 8.92 4.34 -16.06
C ASP A 272 7.61 5.15 -16.13
N ILE A 273 7.54 6.19 -15.30
CA ILE A 273 6.46 7.17 -15.31
C ILE A 273 7.00 8.36 -16.11
N GLY A 274 6.32 8.77 -17.18
CA GLY A 274 6.77 9.88 -18.03
C GLY A 274 7.12 11.12 -17.20
N TYR A 275 8.41 11.39 -17.02
CA TYR A 275 8.89 12.45 -16.14
C TYR A 275 8.58 13.81 -16.75
N LYS A 276 8.02 14.72 -15.95
CA LYS A 276 7.79 16.13 -16.31
C LYS A 276 8.50 17.09 -15.35
N GLY A 277 9.33 16.55 -14.45
CA GLY A 277 10.10 17.25 -13.44
C GLY A 277 10.95 16.26 -12.63
N GLY A 278 11.62 16.76 -11.60
CA GLY A 278 12.39 15.97 -10.64
C GLY A 278 11.85 16.09 -9.23
N VAL A 279 12.03 15.06 -8.41
CA VAL A 279 11.48 15.00 -7.05
C VAL A 279 12.57 14.75 -6.04
N VAL A 280 12.57 15.53 -4.96
CA VAL A 280 13.37 15.29 -3.76
C VAL A 280 12.44 15.00 -2.60
N GLY A 281 12.62 13.86 -1.94
CA GLY A 281 11.91 13.53 -0.70
C GLY A 281 12.83 13.68 0.50
N ALA A 282 12.43 14.49 1.48
CA ALA A 282 13.15 14.65 2.74
C ALA A 282 12.36 13.98 3.89
N PHE A 283 13.00 13.07 4.63
CA PHE A 283 12.33 12.26 5.66
C PHE A 283 13.07 12.34 6.99
N ASN A 284 12.34 12.55 8.09
CA ASN A 284 12.91 12.46 9.43
C ASN A 284 12.44 11.18 10.14
N CYS A 285 13.21 10.11 9.95
CA CYS A 285 12.94 8.79 10.52
C CYS A 285 13.66 8.53 11.86
N GLN A 286 14.10 9.59 12.56
CA GLN A 286 14.83 9.43 13.82
C GLN A 286 13.94 8.91 14.95
N GLY A 287 14.59 8.39 15.98
CA GLY A 287 13.97 8.20 17.29
C GLY A 287 13.78 6.76 17.74
N ALA A 288 13.57 5.81 16.82
CA ALA A 288 13.43 4.39 17.15
C ALA A 288 14.56 3.54 16.58
N GLY A 289 14.92 2.46 17.29
CA GLY A 289 15.92 1.50 16.81
C GLY A 289 15.94 0.20 17.62
N TRP A 290 16.65 -0.80 17.11
CA TRP A 290 16.85 -2.09 17.79
C TRP A 290 17.77 -1.94 19.00
N ASP A 291 17.28 -2.33 20.18
CA ASP A 291 18.08 -2.46 21.40
C ASP A 291 18.58 -3.91 21.52
N PRO A 292 19.88 -4.19 21.32
CA PRO A 292 20.42 -5.53 21.36
C PRO A 292 20.42 -6.17 22.75
N LYS A 293 20.34 -5.36 23.83
CA LYS A 293 20.29 -5.88 25.20
C LYS A 293 18.90 -6.39 25.54
N GLU A 294 17.90 -5.59 25.21
CA GLU A 294 16.48 -5.89 25.46
C GLU A 294 15.83 -6.71 24.33
N GLN A 295 16.56 -6.93 23.23
CA GLN A 295 16.14 -7.62 22.01
C GLN A 295 14.78 -7.14 21.48
N ARG A 296 14.60 -5.82 21.44
CA ARG A 296 13.35 -5.17 21.01
C ARG A 296 13.58 -3.81 20.39
N ILE A 297 12.61 -3.34 19.60
CA ILE A 297 12.59 -1.97 19.08
C ILE A 297 12.19 -1.02 20.21
N LYS A 298 12.96 0.07 20.37
CA LYS A 298 12.68 1.11 21.37
C LYS A 298 12.73 2.48 20.75
N GLY A 299 11.74 3.30 21.09
CA GLY A 299 11.76 4.74 20.89
C GLY A 299 12.55 5.41 22.01
N TYR A 300 13.41 6.35 21.63
CA TYR A 300 14.23 7.16 22.51
C TYR A 300 13.84 8.62 22.30
N SER A 301 13.00 9.14 23.19
CA SER A 301 12.39 10.49 23.05
C SER A 301 13.40 11.60 22.76
N TYR A 302 14.62 11.51 23.30
CA TYR A 302 15.68 12.51 23.10
C TYR A 302 16.31 12.51 21.70
N TYR A 303 16.09 11.47 20.89
CA TYR A 303 16.49 11.39 19.48
C TYR A 303 15.42 11.90 18.51
N TYR A 304 14.17 12.10 18.95
CA TYR A 304 13.13 12.73 18.13
C TYR A 304 13.35 14.25 18.10
N ARG A 305 14.22 14.73 17.22
CA ARG A 305 14.54 16.16 17.06
C ARG A 305 14.27 16.64 15.64
N PRO A 306 13.91 17.92 15.47
CA PRO A 306 13.88 18.53 14.13
C PRO A 306 15.25 18.44 13.46
N ILE A 307 15.27 18.15 12.17
CA ILE A 307 16.49 18.15 11.34
C ILE A 307 16.37 19.31 10.36
N SER A 308 17.40 20.16 10.32
CA SER A 308 17.50 21.23 9.32
C SER A 308 18.53 20.88 8.25
N SER A 309 18.20 21.19 7.00
CA SER A 309 19.07 21.01 5.83
C SER A 309 18.71 22.07 4.78
N SER A 310 19.14 21.88 3.55
CA SER A 310 18.69 22.66 2.40
C SER A 310 18.55 21.78 1.16
N VAL A 311 17.76 22.23 0.19
CA VAL A 311 17.59 21.58 -1.12
C VAL A 311 17.93 22.54 -2.26
N ARG A 312 18.44 22.00 -3.36
CA ARG A 312 18.79 22.71 -4.59
C ARG A 312 18.31 21.95 -5.82
N VAL A 313 18.17 22.66 -6.93
CA VAL A 313 17.90 22.05 -8.25
C VAL A 313 19.00 21.06 -8.63
N SER A 314 20.24 21.33 -8.24
CA SER A 314 21.41 20.48 -8.50
C SER A 314 21.43 19.17 -7.71
N ASP A 315 20.53 19.00 -6.72
CA ASP A 315 20.44 17.74 -5.95
C ASP A 315 19.67 16.66 -6.72
N ILE A 316 19.06 17.01 -7.85
CA ILE A 316 18.37 16.07 -8.75
C ILE A 316 19.37 15.52 -9.77
N GLU A 317 19.38 14.19 -9.90
CA GLU A 317 20.19 13.46 -10.89
C GLU A 317 19.52 13.48 -12.27
N TRP A 318 19.54 14.64 -12.93
CA TRP A 318 18.90 14.86 -14.25
C TRP A 318 19.48 13.99 -15.38
N ASP A 319 20.69 13.45 -15.21
CA ASP A 319 21.44 12.67 -16.20
C ASP A 319 21.15 11.17 -16.17
N GLN A 320 20.27 10.69 -15.28
CA GLN A 320 19.87 9.27 -15.20
C GLN A 320 19.05 8.81 -16.41
N LYS A 321 18.36 9.73 -17.11
CA LYS A 321 17.57 9.48 -18.32
C LYS A 321 17.76 10.59 -19.34
N GLU A 322 17.81 10.23 -20.62
CA GLU A 322 18.02 11.18 -21.73
C GLU A 322 16.91 12.24 -21.75
N GLU A 323 15.65 11.84 -21.51
CA GLU A 323 14.50 12.75 -21.49
C GLU A 323 14.52 13.73 -20.31
N ALA A 324 15.19 13.38 -19.21
CA ALA A 324 15.33 14.23 -18.03
C ALA A 324 16.50 15.21 -18.15
N THR A 325 17.48 14.94 -19.02
CA THR A 325 18.69 15.76 -19.16
C THR A 325 18.34 17.16 -19.66
N GLU A 326 17.45 17.27 -20.67
CA GLU A 326 16.95 18.56 -21.17
C GLU A 326 16.23 19.38 -20.09
N MET A 327 15.60 18.72 -19.11
CA MET A 327 14.89 19.39 -18.02
C MET A 327 15.86 20.07 -17.04
N GLY A 328 17.04 19.49 -16.82
CA GLY A 328 18.10 20.03 -15.97
C GLY A 328 18.80 21.27 -16.54
N GLU A 329 18.59 21.58 -17.82
CA GLU A 329 19.16 22.75 -18.50
C GLU A 329 18.26 24.00 -18.44
N ALA A 330 17.10 23.92 -17.78
CA ALA A 330 16.18 25.05 -17.72
C ALA A 330 16.74 26.23 -16.91
N GLU A 331 16.41 27.46 -17.34
CA GLU A 331 16.89 28.68 -16.69
C GLU A 331 16.25 28.90 -15.31
N GLU A 332 14.97 28.55 -15.18
CA GLU A 332 14.15 28.78 -13.99
C GLU A 332 13.31 27.53 -13.70
N TYR A 333 13.05 27.29 -12.42
CA TYR A 333 12.26 26.17 -11.92
C TYR A 333 11.18 26.66 -10.96
N ALA A 334 10.02 26.04 -11.04
CA ALA A 334 8.97 26.13 -10.03
C ALA A 334 9.13 24.93 -9.09
N ILE A 335 9.22 25.19 -7.80
CA ILE A 335 9.32 24.17 -6.75
C ILE A 335 8.02 24.17 -5.97
N TYR A 336 7.32 23.05 -5.98
CA TYR A 336 6.16 22.83 -5.13
C TYR A 336 6.55 22.00 -3.90
N CYS A 337 6.36 22.57 -2.72
CA CYS A 337 6.52 21.91 -1.42
C CYS A 337 5.18 21.32 -0.99
N SER A 338 5.05 20.00 -1.02
CA SER A 338 3.77 19.30 -0.87
C SER A 338 3.13 19.46 0.50
N GLU A 339 3.90 19.32 1.59
CA GLU A 339 3.38 19.38 2.96
C GLU A 339 3.23 20.83 3.43
N ALA A 340 4.12 21.73 3.01
CA ALA A 340 4.00 23.16 3.27
C ALA A 340 2.89 23.85 2.44
N ASP A 341 2.46 23.26 1.31
CA ASP A 341 1.64 23.91 0.27
C ASP A 341 2.25 25.27 -0.12
N GLU A 342 3.51 25.26 -0.53
CA GLU A 342 4.25 26.45 -0.94
C GLU A 342 4.79 26.29 -2.36
N LEU A 343 4.82 27.39 -3.11
CA LEU A 343 5.37 27.47 -4.46
C LEU A 343 6.51 28.47 -4.48
N ILE A 344 7.69 28.02 -4.89
CA ILE A 344 8.92 28.80 -4.89
C ILE A 344 9.48 28.82 -6.31
N VAL A 345 9.87 29.99 -6.81
CA VAL A 345 10.59 30.11 -8.08
C VAL A 345 12.08 30.26 -7.80
N THR A 346 12.91 29.45 -8.45
CA THR A 346 14.36 29.44 -8.26
C THR A 346 15.11 29.24 -9.57
N THR A 347 16.43 29.39 -9.53
CA THR A 347 17.36 29.03 -10.61
C THR A 347 18.43 28.06 -10.08
N CYS A 348 19.24 27.49 -10.97
CA CYS A 348 20.40 26.66 -10.58
C CYS A 348 21.46 27.44 -9.77
N ASP A 349 21.55 28.75 -9.98
CA ASP A 349 22.53 29.63 -9.32
C ASP A 349 22.00 30.26 -8.02
N SER A 350 20.73 30.02 -7.68
CA SER A 350 20.10 30.59 -6.49
C SER A 350 20.66 29.96 -5.20
N GLU A 351 20.51 30.66 -4.07
CA GLU A 351 20.84 30.09 -2.76
C GLU A 351 20.01 28.84 -2.47
N ALA A 352 20.57 27.93 -1.67
CA ALA A 352 19.88 26.71 -1.28
C ALA A 352 18.62 27.02 -0.47
N ILE A 353 17.53 26.33 -0.74
CA ILE A 353 16.27 26.53 -0.01
C ILE A 353 16.40 25.85 1.35
N PRO A 354 16.36 26.60 2.47
CA PRO A 354 16.49 26.01 3.80
C PRO A 354 15.22 25.23 4.16
N ILE A 355 15.39 24.05 4.74
CA ILE A 355 14.28 23.17 5.14
C ILE A 355 14.47 22.70 6.58
N THR A 356 13.37 22.48 7.30
CA THR A 356 13.39 21.86 8.63
C THR A 356 12.28 20.83 8.75
N ILE A 357 12.65 19.57 8.92
CA ILE A 357 11.73 18.43 8.97
C ILE A 357 11.53 17.99 10.42
N GLN A 358 10.28 17.97 10.87
CA GLN A 358 9.90 17.54 12.22
C GLN A 358 10.06 16.02 12.38
N PRO A 359 10.25 15.49 13.60
CA PRO A 359 10.34 14.05 13.82
C PRO A 359 9.14 13.28 13.28
N SER A 360 9.39 12.19 12.56
CA SER A 360 8.36 11.33 11.96
C SER A 360 7.45 12.06 10.96
N THR A 361 7.96 13.11 10.32
CA THR A 361 7.34 13.78 9.17
C THR A 361 8.26 13.72 7.96
N PHE A 362 7.73 14.16 6.82
CA PHE A 362 8.46 14.28 5.57
C PHE A 362 8.11 15.60 4.89
N GLU A 363 8.81 15.90 3.80
CA GLU A 363 8.44 16.93 2.82
C GLU A 363 8.82 16.39 1.43
N ILE A 364 8.00 16.69 0.42
CA ILE A 364 8.26 16.35 -0.98
C ILE A 364 8.38 17.65 -1.76
N PHE A 365 9.48 17.78 -2.48
CA PHE A 365 9.77 18.90 -3.36
C PHE A 365 9.67 18.43 -4.81
N SER A 366 8.68 18.92 -5.55
CA SER A 366 8.60 18.73 -7.00
C SER A 366 9.24 19.92 -7.70
N PHE A 367 10.29 19.68 -8.49
CA PHE A 367 11.01 20.66 -9.28
C PHE A 367 10.56 20.57 -10.74
N ILE A 368 9.86 21.60 -11.21
CA ILE A 368 9.31 21.65 -12.57
C ILE A 368 10.02 22.76 -13.35
N PRO A 369 10.62 22.43 -14.52
CA PRO A 369 11.17 23.43 -15.43
C PRO A 369 10.12 24.46 -15.86
N ILE A 370 10.45 25.75 -15.76
CA ILE A 370 9.57 26.83 -16.22
C ILE A 370 9.77 27.05 -17.72
N LYS A 371 8.71 26.88 -18.50
CA LYS A 371 8.71 27.19 -19.94
C LYS A 371 8.31 28.64 -20.17
N LYS A 372 9.14 29.35 -20.95
CA LYS A 372 8.83 30.70 -21.45
C LYS A 372 8.06 30.59 -22.77
N LEU A 373 6.90 31.22 -22.85
CA LEU A 373 6.01 31.27 -24.00
C LEU A 373 5.79 32.73 -24.41
N GLY A 374 6.04 33.05 -25.68
CA GLY A 374 5.95 34.43 -26.15
C GLY A 374 6.92 35.37 -25.41
N ARG A 375 6.47 36.60 -25.10
CA ARG A 375 7.32 37.63 -24.48
C ARG A 375 7.25 37.68 -22.95
N SER A 376 6.16 37.22 -22.33
CA SER A 376 5.86 37.49 -20.91
C SER A 376 5.35 36.30 -20.11
N LEU A 377 4.84 35.25 -20.77
CA LEU A 377 4.26 34.10 -20.10
C LEU A 377 5.36 33.11 -19.69
N LYS A 378 5.42 32.83 -18.39
CA LYS A 378 6.19 31.73 -17.81
C LYS A 378 5.18 30.72 -17.25
N PHE A 379 5.35 29.45 -17.56
CA PHE A 379 4.42 28.40 -17.17
C PHE A 379 5.16 27.13 -16.76
N ALA A 380 4.73 26.50 -15.66
CA ALA A 380 5.20 25.18 -15.24
C ALA A 380 4.02 24.37 -14.66
N PRO A 381 3.61 23.26 -15.30
CA PRO A 381 2.53 22.43 -14.76
C PRO A 381 3.06 21.52 -13.65
N ILE A 382 2.45 21.59 -12.46
CA ILE A 382 2.81 20.74 -11.31
C ILE A 382 2.00 19.45 -11.33
N GLY A 383 0.72 19.52 -11.72
CA GLY A 383 -0.18 18.36 -11.80
C GLY A 383 -1.14 18.27 -10.62
N LEU A 384 -1.56 17.06 -10.23
CA LEU A 384 -2.48 16.84 -9.11
C LEU A 384 -1.76 16.79 -7.76
N ILE A 385 -1.91 17.84 -6.96
CA ILE A 385 -1.18 18.04 -5.69
C ILE A 385 -1.67 17.15 -4.53
N ASN A 386 -2.76 16.42 -4.73
CA ASN A 386 -3.18 15.35 -3.82
C ASN A 386 -2.41 14.03 -4.05
N MET A 387 -1.51 13.98 -5.05
CA MET A 387 -0.61 12.85 -5.31
C MET A 387 0.83 13.17 -4.89
N PHE A 388 1.55 12.18 -4.34
CA PHE A 388 2.94 12.35 -3.90
C PHE A 388 3.90 12.60 -5.08
N ASN A 389 3.61 12.04 -6.24
CA ASN A 389 4.24 12.37 -7.52
C ASN A 389 3.19 13.11 -8.35
N SER A 390 3.09 14.43 -8.13
CA SER A 390 2.08 15.26 -8.75
C SER A 390 2.28 15.33 -10.27
N GLU A 391 3.53 15.44 -10.71
CA GLU A 391 3.88 15.61 -12.12
C GLU A 391 3.62 14.34 -12.95
N GLY A 392 3.71 13.16 -12.33
CA GLY A 392 3.37 11.87 -12.95
C GLY A 392 1.89 11.73 -13.30
N THR A 393 1.03 12.65 -12.86
CA THR A 393 -0.37 12.71 -13.29
C THR A 393 -0.54 13.31 -14.69
N ILE A 394 0.47 14.03 -15.20
CA ILE A 394 0.45 14.65 -16.53
C ILE A 394 0.83 13.61 -17.59
N GLN A 395 -0.15 13.22 -18.40
CA GLN A 395 0.03 12.27 -19.51
C GLN A 395 0.43 12.97 -20.81
N GLY A 396 -0.04 14.21 -21.00
CA GLY A 396 0.17 14.99 -22.21
C GLY A 396 0.32 16.47 -21.88
N LEU A 397 1.18 17.16 -22.63
CA LEU A 397 1.42 18.59 -22.46
C LEU A 397 1.72 19.22 -23.81
N VAL A 398 0.88 20.16 -24.22
CA VAL A 398 1.00 20.86 -25.50
C VAL A 398 0.99 22.36 -25.26
N TYR A 399 2.00 23.02 -25.80
CA TYR A 399 2.15 24.47 -25.76
C TYR A 399 1.70 25.06 -27.10
N ASN A 400 0.65 25.88 -27.07
CA ASN A 400 0.10 26.55 -28.24
C ASN A 400 0.45 28.04 -28.20
N GLU A 401 0.38 28.74 -29.34
CA GLU A 401 0.62 30.19 -29.38
C GLU A 401 -0.49 31.04 -28.74
N THR A 402 -1.49 30.46 -28.06
CA THR A 402 -2.45 31.25 -27.25
C THR A 402 -2.75 30.61 -25.89
N GLY A 403 -2.13 29.48 -25.57
CA GLY A 403 -2.56 28.68 -24.44
C GLY A 403 -1.69 27.45 -24.16
N VAL A 404 -2.04 26.76 -23.09
CA VAL A 404 -1.44 25.49 -22.68
C VAL A 404 -2.55 24.47 -22.55
N GLU A 405 -2.36 23.30 -23.15
CA GLU A 405 -3.25 22.15 -23.01
C GLU A 405 -2.53 21.02 -22.27
N ILE A 406 -3.20 20.45 -21.29
CA ILE A 406 -2.64 19.47 -20.37
C ILE A 406 -3.61 18.30 -20.26
N GLU A 407 -3.15 17.11 -20.59
CA GLU A 407 -3.87 15.87 -20.37
C GLU A 407 -3.44 15.27 -19.03
N LEU A 408 -4.40 15.05 -18.13
CA LEU A 408 -4.19 14.63 -16.75
C LEU A 408 -4.94 13.33 -16.47
N LYS A 409 -4.33 12.46 -15.67
CA LYS A 409 -4.92 11.23 -15.14
C LYS A 409 -5.16 11.40 -13.63
N GLY A 410 -6.41 11.31 -13.21
CA GLY A 410 -6.80 11.41 -11.80
C GLY A 410 -7.88 12.46 -11.54
N GLY A 411 -8.28 12.57 -10.28
CA GLY A 411 -9.13 13.64 -9.77
C GLY A 411 -8.52 14.28 -8.54
N GLY A 412 -8.88 15.54 -8.29
CA GLY A 412 -8.39 16.33 -7.16
C GLY A 412 -7.99 17.75 -7.55
N ASN A 413 -7.08 18.34 -6.78
CA ASN A 413 -6.65 19.72 -7.01
C ASN A 413 -5.49 19.73 -8.00
N PHE A 414 -5.69 20.37 -9.15
CA PHE A 414 -4.62 20.68 -10.08
C PHE A 414 -3.91 21.98 -9.67
N LEU A 415 -2.58 22.00 -9.83
CA LEU A 415 -1.76 23.18 -9.67
C LEU A 415 -0.78 23.35 -10.84
N ALA A 416 -0.52 24.61 -11.19
CA ALA A 416 0.55 25.04 -12.05
C ALA A 416 1.10 26.38 -11.55
N TYR A 417 2.35 26.66 -11.90
CA TYR A 417 2.87 28.02 -11.85
C TYR A 417 2.54 28.76 -13.15
N SER A 418 2.06 29.99 -13.04
CA SER A 418 1.91 30.92 -14.16
C SER A 418 2.23 32.36 -13.75
N SER A 419 3.14 33.01 -14.48
CA SER A 419 3.54 34.40 -14.21
C SER A 419 2.43 35.43 -14.48
N VAL A 420 1.37 35.05 -15.19
CA VAL A 420 0.25 35.93 -15.53
C VAL A 420 -1.07 35.17 -15.36
N SER A 421 -2.13 35.85 -14.95
CA SER A 421 -3.45 35.23 -14.88
C SER A 421 -3.91 34.77 -16.27
N THR A 422 -4.46 33.56 -16.34
CA THR A 422 -5.19 33.09 -17.52
C THR A 422 -6.48 33.91 -17.71
N LYS A 423 -6.96 34.01 -18.97
CA LYS A 423 -8.24 34.65 -19.29
C LYS A 423 -9.40 33.68 -19.15
N LYS A 424 -9.19 32.44 -19.59
CA LYS A 424 -10.20 31.39 -19.63
C LYS A 424 -9.56 30.04 -19.36
N CYS A 425 -10.27 29.20 -18.65
CA CYS A 425 -9.93 27.80 -18.42
C CYS A 425 -11.04 26.92 -18.98
N TYR A 426 -10.66 25.85 -19.67
CA TYR A 426 -11.57 24.83 -20.16
C TYR A 426 -11.19 23.49 -19.56
N LEU A 427 -12.20 22.72 -19.15
CA LEU A 427 -12.08 21.33 -18.74
C LEU A 427 -12.87 20.48 -19.73
N SER A 428 -12.18 19.66 -20.50
CA SER A 428 -12.73 18.78 -21.54
C SER A 428 -13.72 19.52 -22.47
N GLY A 429 -13.35 20.74 -22.85
CA GLY A 429 -14.12 21.62 -23.74
C GLY A 429 -15.18 22.51 -23.07
N SER A 430 -15.45 22.34 -21.77
CA SER A 430 -16.39 23.19 -21.02
C SER A 430 -15.67 24.29 -20.26
N GLU A 431 -16.12 25.54 -20.34
CA GLU A 431 -15.53 26.65 -19.59
C GLU A 431 -15.76 26.47 -18.09
N VAL A 432 -14.69 26.54 -17.29
CA VAL A 432 -14.71 26.34 -15.83
C VAL A 432 -14.01 27.46 -15.09
N GLY A 433 -14.35 27.63 -13.81
CA GLY A 433 -13.65 28.54 -12.92
C GLY A 433 -12.24 28.05 -12.59
N PHE A 434 -11.34 28.99 -12.31
CA PHE A 434 -9.99 28.74 -11.85
C PHE A 434 -9.61 29.75 -10.77
N ASN A 435 -8.56 29.44 -10.03
CA ASN A 435 -7.97 30.32 -9.02
C ASN A 435 -6.57 30.70 -9.46
N TRP A 436 -6.25 32.00 -9.45
CA TRP A 436 -4.90 32.49 -9.66
C TRP A 436 -4.54 33.49 -8.57
N SER A 437 -3.34 33.39 -8.02
CA SER A 437 -2.80 34.34 -7.05
C SER A 437 -1.54 35.03 -7.55
N GLU A 438 -1.21 36.17 -6.95
CA GLU A 438 -0.08 37.02 -7.38
C GLU A 438 1.30 36.35 -7.22
N ASP A 439 1.39 35.30 -6.39
CA ASP A 439 2.57 34.42 -6.27
C ASP A 439 2.71 33.42 -7.45
N GLY A 440 1.78 33.47 -8.40
CA GLY A 440 1.77 32.67 -9.61
C GLY A 440 1.13 31.29 -9.46
N LYS A 441 0.52 30.94 -8.32
CA LYS A 441 -0.25 29.69 -8.20
C LYS A 441 -1.51 29.78 -9.06
N LEU A 442 -1.63 28.89 -10.04
CA LEU A 442 -2.81 28.68 -10.89
C LEU A 442 -3.41 27.31 -10.58
N GLY A 443 -4.64 27.26 -10.08
CA GLY A 443 -5.27 26.01 -9.68
C GLY A 443 -6.74 25.88 -10.09
N LEU A 444 -7.20 24.64 -10.16
CA LEU A 444 -8.61 24.27 -10.34
C LEU A 444 -8.86 22.87 -9.79
N TYR A 445 -10.11 22.55 -9.49
CA TYR A 445 -10.52 21.21 -9.08
C TYR A 445 -10.91 20.36 -10.30
N LEU A 446 -10.38 19.15 -10.39
CA LEU A 446 -10.68 18.16 -11.40
C LEU A 446 -11.54 17.03 -10.80
N PRO A 447 -12.78 16.83 -11.27
CA PRO A 447 -13.59 15.71 -10.83
C PRO A 447 -13.04 14.38 -11.37
N TRP A 448 -13.22 13.29 -10.60
CA TRP A 448 -13.01 11.94 -11.12
C TRP A 448 -14.17 11.56 -12.06
N ILE A 449 -13.85 11.19 -13.31
CA ILE A 449 -14.82 10.79 -14.34
C ILE A 449 -14.53 9.34 -14.74
N GLU A 450 -15.30 8.40 -14.21
CA GLU A 450 -15.09 6.96 -14.41
C GLU A 450 -15.21 6.57 -15.89
N GLU A 451 -16.15 7.15 -16.63
CA GLU A 451 -16.39 6.87 -18.05
C GLU A 451 -15.21 7.28 -18.95
N ALA A 452 -14.45 8.29 -18.52
CA ALA A 452 -13.22 8.73 -19.18
C ALA A 452 -11.98 8.02 -18.62
N SER A 453 -12.16 7.00 -17.77
CA SER A 453 -11.07 6.38 -17.00
C SER A 453 -10.25 7.44 -16.25
N GLY A 454 -10.88 8.47 -15.71
CA GLY A 454 -10.20 9.54 -14.99
C GLY A 454 -9.27 10.42 -15.83
N ILE A 455 -9.36 10.39 -17.16
CA ILE A 455 -8.62 11.31 -18.03
C ILE A 455 -9.40 12.62 -18.14
N SER A 456 -8.69 13.73 -17.96
CA SER A 456 -9.21 15.09 -18.13
C SER A 456 -8.26 15.92 -18.99
N ILE A 457 -8.81 16.77 -19.86
CA ILE A 457 -8.01 17.73 -20.65
C ILE A 457 -8.27 19.12 -20.10
N VAL A 458 -7.23 19.79 -19.62
CA VAL A 458 -7.28 21.16 -19.11
C VAL A 458 -6.63 22.08 -20.11
N THR A 459 -7.35 23.11 -20.54
CA THR A 459 -6.82 24.13 -21.46
C THR A 459 -6.86 25.50 -20.80
N PHE A 460 -5.70 26.15 -20.69
CA PHE A 460 -5.59 27.54 -20.24
C PHE A 460 -5.33 28.46 -21.42
N VAL A 461 -6.10 29.54 -21.53
CA VAL A 461 -5.98 30.53 -22.61
C VAL A 461 -5.46 31.84 -22.05
N PHE A 462 -4.33 32.32 -22.56
CA PHE A 462 -3.65 33.52 -22.08
C PHE A 462 -3.85 34.70 -23.03
N SER A 463 -3.66 35.91 -22.49
CA SER A 463 -3.46 37.10 -23.34
C SER A 463 -1.98 37.21 -23.59
N MET A 464 -1.53 36.93 -24.81
CA MET A 464 -0.12 37.12 -25.15
C MET A 464 0.19 38.55 -25.58
#